data_AF-A0A2E6LIE1-F1
#
_entry.id   AF-A0A2E6LIE1-F1
#
_cell.length_a   1.000
_cell.length_b   1.000
_cell.length_c   1.000
_cell.angle_alpha   90.00
_cell.angle_beta   90.00
_cell.angle_gamma   90.00
#
_symmetry.space_group_name_H-M   'P 1'
#
loop_
_entity.id
_entity.type
_entity.pdbx_description
1 polymer ?
#
loop_
_entity_poly.entity_id
_entity_poly.type
_entity_poly.pdbx_seq_one_letter_code
_entity_poly.pdbx_strand_id
1 'polypeptide(L)'
;MNSLNPFKKKKNRRFNYTPRYYSGKSIGNIYDFDSKFYKYRETFNANDYRESWDNERLKMRTRKNNRISIRLILIILLLTFISLYILGFDISIFYNKS
;
A
#
# COMPACT_ATOMS: atom_id res chain seq x y z
N MET A 1 -9.59 -4.48 16.90
CA MET A 1 -9.94 -5.79 17.52
C MET A 1 -10.28 -6.77 16.42
N ASN A 2 -9.53 -7.87 16.30
CA ASN A 2 -9.88 -8.96 15.40
C ASN A 2 -11.07 -9.70 15.99
N SER A 3 -12.21 -9.76 15.30
CA SER A 3 -13.28 -10.66 15.70
C SER A 3 -12.79 -12.11 15.55
N LEU A 4 -12.94 -12.88 16.63
CA LEU A 4 -12.64 -14.30 16.68
C LEU A 4 -13.76 -15.03 15.95
N ASN A 5 -13.66 -15.13 14.63
CA ASN A 5 -14.55 -15.96 13.82
C ASN A 5 -14.02 -17.41 13.85
N PRO A 6 -14.74 -18.37 14.48
CA PRO A 6 -14.28 -19.75 14.63
C PRO A 6 -14.13 -20.50 13.28
N PHE A 7 -14.71 -19.98 12.20
CA PHE A 7 -14.60 -20.56 10.85
C PHE A 7 -13.49 -19.92 9.99
N LYS A 8 -12.73 -18.97 10.55
CA LYS A 8 -11.67 -18.30 9.80
C LYS A 8 -10.49 -19.23 9.60
N LYS A 9 -10.30 -19.70 8.36
CA LYS A 9 -9.13 -20.49 7.98
C LYS A 9 -7.84 -19.71 8.28
N LYS A 10 -6.86 -20.42 8.85
CA LYS A 10 -5.51 -19.88 9.05
C LYS A 10 -4.91 -19.56 7.68
N LYS A 11 -4.37 -18.35 7.54
CA LYS A 11 -3.63 -17.98 6.32
C LYS A 11 -2.29 -18.71 6.27
N ASN A 12 -1.85 -19.04 5.06
CA ASN A 12 -0.52 -19.61 4.84
C ASN A 12 0.55 -18.66 5.38
N ARG A 13 1.50 -19.20 6.14
CA ARG A 13 2.64 -18.43 6.64
C ARG A 13 3.71 -18.36 5.57
N ARG A 14 4.38 -17.22 5.47
CA ARG A 14 5.51 -17.04 4.57
C ARG A 14 6.76 -17.69 5.15
N PHE A 15 7.58 -18.26 4.28
CA PHE A 15 8.89 -18.74 4.64
C PHE A 15 9.85 -17.55 4.78
N ASN A 16 10.67 -17.55 5.83
CA ASN A 16 11.58 -16.46 6.15
C ASN A 16 12.98 -17.05 6.30
N TYR A 17 13.83 -16.77 5.31
CA TYR A 17 15.17 -17.34 5.20
C TYR A 17 16.24 -16.29 5.56
N THR A 18 17.15 -16.66 6.46
CA THR A 18 18.34 -15.86 6.78
C THR A 18 19.54 -16.51 6.09
N PRO A 19 20.23 -15.80 5.18
CA PRO A 19 21.43 -16.31 4.54
C PRO A 19 22.53 -16.64 5.55
N ARG A 20 23.35 -17.66 5.25
CA ARG A 20 24.42 -18.16 6.14
C ARG A 20 25.38 -17.07 6.63
N TYR A 21 25.76 -16.14 5.77
CA TYR A 21 26.73 -15.07 6.05
C TYR A 21 26.08 -13.72 6.36
N TYR A 22 24.76 -13.68 6.55
CA TYR A 22 24.07 -12.45 6.91
C TYR A 22 24.00 -12.33 8.42
N SER A 23 24.33 -11.15 8.95
CA SER A 23 24.02 -10.81 10.34
C SER A 23 22.52 -10.95 10.51
N GLY A 24 22.08 -12.02 11.18
CA GLY A 24 20.68 -12.45 11.16
C GLY A 24 19.71 -11.44 11.77
N LYS A 25 18.49 -11.92 12.05
CA LYS A 25 17.41 -11.05 12.53
C LYS A 25 17.79 -10.38 13.85
N SER A 26 17.61 -9.06 13.93
CA SER A 26 17.66 -8.34 15.20
C SER A 26 16.39 -8.67 16.00
N ILE A 27 16.52 -9.52 17.01
CA ILE A 27 15.48 -9.70 18.01
C ILE A 27 15.45 -8.41 18.82
N GLY A 28 14.34 -7.67 18.78
CA GLY A 28 14.19 -6.37 19.44
C GLY A 28 14.24 -6.46 20.98
N ASN A 29 13.27 -5.85 21.67
CA ASN A 29 13.28 -5.86 23.13
C ASN A 29 13.20 -7.28 23.72
N ILE A 30 14.22 -7.66 24.50
CA ILE A 30 14.35 -8.99 25.13
C ILE A 30 13.30 -9.18 26.23
N TYR A 31 12.88 -8.09 26.90
CA TYR A 31 11.95 -8.11 28.03
C TYR A 31 10.47 -8.01 27.63
N ASP A 32 10.19 -7.90 26.34
CA ASP A 32 8.81 -7.82 25.87
C ASP A 32 8.07 -9.16 26.09
N PHE A 33 6.76 -9.14 26.39
CA PHE A 33 6.00 -10.29 26.92
C PHE A 33 6.00 -11.53 26.02
N ASP A 34 6.25 -11.37 24.73
CA ASP A 34 6.29 -12.47 23.76
C ASP A 34 7.54 -13.36 23.89
N SER A 35 7.37 -14.66 23.61
CA SER A 35 8.48 -15.61 23.63
C SER A 35 9.55 -15.30 22.57
N LYS A 36 10.82 -15.62 22.87
CA LYS A 36 11.96 -15.45 21.96
C LYS A 36 11.74 -16.13 20.60
N PHE A 37 11.19 -17.35 20.60
CA PHE A 37 10.90 -18.11 19.39
C PHE A 37 9.80 -17.47 18.55
N TYR A 38 8.76 -16.94 19.19
CA TYR A 38 7.69 -16.23 18.50
C TYR A 38 8.23 -14.97 17.83
N LYS A 39 8.97 -14.12 18.58
CA LYS A 39 9.61 -12.92 18.05
C LYS A 39 10.52 -13.25 16.86
N TYR A 40 11.39 -14.26 16.99
CA TYR A 40 12.30 -14.67 15.90
C TYR A 40 11.57 -15.14 14.63
N ARG A 41 10.38 -15.74 14.78
CA ARG A 41 9.56 -16.18 13.63
C ARG A 41 8.92 -15.00 12.91
N GLU A 42 8.42 -14.02 13.66
CA GLU A 42 7.72 -12.85 13.11
C GLU A 42 8.68 -11.75 12.66
N THR A 43 9.92 -11.69 13.16
CA THR A 43 10.92 -10.73 12.68
C THR A 43 11.42 -11.12 11.30
N PHE A 44 11.63 -10.14 10.43
CA PHE A 44 12.19 -10.32 9.09
C PHE A 44 13.64 -9.83 9.06
N ASN A 45 14.42 -10.35 8.12
CA ASN A 45 15.78 -9.86 7.91
C ASN A 45 15.72 -8.47 7.27
N ALA A 46 16.71 -7.61 7.53
CA ALA A 46 16.71 -6.27 6.97
C ALA A 46 16.91 -6.25 5.44
N ASN A 47 17.39 -7.34 4.84
CA ASN A 47 17.44 -7.54 3.39
C ASN A 47 16.10 -7.99 2.77
N ASP A 48 15.05 -8.23 3.56
CA ASP A 48 13.72 -8.60 3.05
C ASP A 48 12.88 -7.34 2.73
N TYR A 49 13.10 -6.80 1.54
CA TYR A 49 12.35 -5.64 1.05
C TYR A 49 10.87 -5.91 0.80
N ARG A 50 10.48 -7.19 0.62
CA ARG A 50 9.09 -7.55 0.33
C ARG A 50 8.19 -7.26 1.53
N GLU A 51 8.68 -7.55 2.73
CA GLU A 51 7.97 -7.25 3.97
C GLU A 51 7.91 -5.74 4.22
N SER A 52 9.00 -5.01 3.96
CA SER A 52 9.00 -3.55 4.01
C SER A 52 7.89 -2.97 3.12
N TRP A 53 7.79 -3.43 1.88
CA TRP A 53 6.74 -2.99 0.97
C TRP A 53 5.34 -3.41 1.39
N ASP A 54 5.16 -4.59 2.00
CA ASP A 54 3.85 -5.01 2.50
C ASP A 54 3.41 -4.13 3.68
N ASN A 55 4.33 -3.85 4.61
CA ASN A 55 4.09 -2.93 5.73
C ASN A 55 3.76 -1.52 5.25
N GLU A 56 4.53 -0.96 4.31
CA GLU A 56 4.22 0.34 3.72
C GLU A 56 2.88 0.33 2.99
N ARG A 57 2.56 -0.74 2.24
CA ARG A 57 1.25 -0.90 1.59
C ARG A 57 0.12 -0.93 2.62
N LEU A 58 0.29 -1.63 3.74
CA LEU A 58 -0.69 -1.67 4.83
C LEU A 58 -0.85 -0.29 5.48
N LYS A 59 0.25 0.43 5.72
CA LYS A 59 0.21 1.82 6.22
C LYS A 59 -0.52 2.74 5.25
N MET A 60 -0.29 2.61 3.95
CA MET A 60 -0.95 3.38 2.91
C MET A 60 -2.43 3.01 2.70
N ARG A 61 -2.91 1.88 3.22
CA ARG A 61 -4.33 1.50 3.20
C ARG A 61 -5.15 2.32 4.21
N THR A 62 -5.04 3.64 4.18
CA THR A 62 -5.94 4.54 4.89
C THR A 62 -7.18 4.81 4.04
N ARG A 63 -8.33 4.23 4.41
CA ARG A 63 -9.64 4.55 3.80
C ARG A 63 -10.17 5.95 4.17
N LYS A 64 -9.36 6.78 4.83
CA LYS A 64 -9.81 8.01 5.47
C LYS A 64 -9.78 9.23 4.55
N ASN A 65 -9.09 9.16 3.40
CA ASN A 65 -8.94 10.30 2.48
C ASN A 65 -9.42 9.96 1.06
N ASN A 66 -10.66 9.53 0.93
CA ASN A 66 -11.33 9.29 -0.35
C ASN A 66 -11.92 10.58 -0.96
N ARG A 67 -11.46 11.76 -0.54
CA ARG A 67 -11.93 13.04 -1.08
C ARG A 67 -11.11 13.40 -2.30
N ILE A 68 -11.79 13.65 -3.42
CA ILE A 68 -11.15 14.18 -4.62
C ILE A 68 -10.74 15.62 -4.31
N SER A 69 -9.45 15.94 -4.50
CA SER A 69 -8.96 17.31 -4.31
C SER A 69 -9.30 18.18 -5.52
N ILE A 70 -9.62 19.45 -5.28
CA ILE A 70 -9.89 20.43 -6.35
C ILE A 70 -8.69 20.54 -7.31
N ARG A 71 -7.45 20.46 -6.78
CA ARG A 71 -6.22 20.48 -7.60
C ARG A 71 -6.19 19.34 -8.62
N LEU A 72 -6.58 18.12 -8.22
CA LEU A 72 -6.63 16.96 -9.11
C LEU A 72 -7.66 17.19 -10.23
N ILE A 73 -8.84 17.71 -9.89
CA ILE A 73 -9.88 18.05 -10.88
C ILE A 73 -9.34 19.09 -11.88
N LEU A 74 -8.68 20.15 -11.41
CA LEU A 74 -8.09 21.17 -12.27
C LEU A 74 -7.01 20.60 -13.21
N ILE A 75 -6.16 19.70 -12.71
CA ILE A 75 -5.13 19.03 -13.53
C ILE A 75 -5.78 18.17 -14.61
N ILE A 76 -6.79 17.35 -14.26
CA ILE A 76 -7.51 16.52 -15.24
C ILE A 76 -8.17 17.39 -16.30
N LEU A 77 -8.84 18.46 -15.89
CA LEU A 77 -9.54 19.38 -16.80
C LEU A 77 -8.54 20.04 -17.76
N LEU A 78 -7.42 20.56 -17.25
CA LEU A 78 -6.35 21.15 -18.06
C LEU A 78 -5.78 20.14 -19.08
N LEU A 79 -5.45 18.92 -18.63
CA LEU A 79 -4.91 17.88 -19.50
C LEU A 79 -5.91 17.50 -20.60
N THR A 80 -7.20 17.42 -20.25
CA THR A 80 -8.27 17.10 -21.21
C THR A 80 -8.40 18.20 -22.24
N PHE A 81 -8.39 19.48 -21.84
CA PHE A 81 -8.43 20.62 -22.77
C PHE A 81 -7.23 20.62 -23.73
N ILE A 82 -6.01 20.38 -23.23
CA ILE A 82 -4.81 20.28 -24.06
C ILE A 82 -4.94 19.12 -25.06
N SER A 83 -5.41 17.96 -24.60
CA SER A 83 -5.64 16.80 -25.47
C SER A 83 -6.66 17.09 -26.57
N LEU A 84 -7.77 17.75 -26.25
CA LEU A 84 -8.80 18.13 -27.22
C LEU A 84 -8.27 19.15 -28.24
N TYR A 85 -7.44 20.10 -27.80
CA TYR A 85 -6.80 21.07 -28.68
C TYR A 85 -5.86 20.40 -29.70
N ILE A 86 -4.99 19.49 -29.26
CA ILE A 86 -4.06 18.76 -30.14
C ILE A 86 -4.81 17.92 -31.19
N LEU A 87 -5.95 17.34 -30.81
CA LEU A 87 -6.78 16.55 -31.71
C LEU A 87 -7.64 17.38 -32.67
N GLY A 88 -7.64 18.72 -32.53
CA GLY A 88 -8.51 19.59 -33.31
C GLY A 88 -9.99 19.37 -33.03
N PHE A 89 -10.34 18.92 -31.82
CA PHE A 89 -11.72 18.62 -31.45
C PHE A 89 -12.54 19.91 -31.40
N ASP A 90 -13.64 19.94 -32.15
CA ASP A 90 -14.49 21.12 -32.23
C ASP A 90 -15.41 21.23 -31.00
N ILE A 91 -15.17 22.25 -30.17
CA ILE A 91 -15.94 22.54 -28.96
C ILE A 91 -17.34 23.09 -29.34
N SER A 92 -17.53 23.46 -30.61
CA SER A 92 -18.79 24.02 -31.10
C SER A 92 -19.98 23.07 -30.96
N ILE A 93 -19.73 21.76 -30.87
CA ILE A 93 -20.73 20.71 -30.64
C ILE A 93 -21.54 20.92 -29.35
N PHE A 94 -21.03 21.70 -28.39
CA PHE A 94 -21.69 21.98 -27.13
C PHE A 94 -22.52 23.27 -27.12
N TYR A 95 -22.47 24.08 -28.18
CA TYR A 95 -23.32 25.26 -28.29
C TYR A 95 -24.72 24.86 -28.78
N ASN A 96 -25.74 25.17 -27.98
CA ASN A 96 -27.12 24.95 -28.38
C ASN A 96 -27.52 25.99 -29.42
N LYS A 97 -28.13 25.55 -30.52
CA LYS A 97 -28.51 26.44 -31.62
C LYS A 97 -29.80 27.17 -31.25
N SER A 98 -29.68 28.42 -30.80
CA SER A 98 -30.82 29.33 -30.62
C SER A 98 -31.23 29.98 -31.95
#